data_AF-A0AAW8FZ66-F1
#
_entry.id   AF-A0AAW8FZ66-F1
#
_cell.length_a   1.000
_cell.length_b   1.000
_cell.length_c   1.000
_cell.angle_alpha   90.00
_cell.angle_beta   90.00
_cell.angle_gamma   90.00
#
_symmetry.space_group_name_H-M   'P 1'
#
loop_
_entity.id
_entity.type
_entity.pdbx_description
1 polymer ?
#
loop_
_entity_poly.entity_id
_entity_poly.type
_entity_poly.pdbx_seq_one_letter_code
_entity_poly.pdbx_strand_id
1 'polypeptide(L)'
;MEIDYEEKAFYDILDSVSKQYGFDYDKEKMRDLAREIKKIVDNTARFPDYNDREDIKAQLKMEIIVKLHEYGYPPIKQDDVYKNVLEQAGNF
;
A
#
# COMPACT_ATOMS: atom_id res chain seq x y z
N MET A 1 -2.19 -21.73 -0.29
CA MET A 1 -1.88 -20.60 -1.17
C MET A 1 -0.79 -19.82 -0.48
N GLU A 2 0.44 -19.99 -0.95
CA GLU A 2 1.58 -19.20 -0.51
C GLU A 2 1.32 -17.75 -0.93
N ILE A 3 1.47 -16.83 0.02
CA ILE A 3 1.45 -15.39 -0.27
C ILE A 3 2.70 -15.12 -1.11
N ASP A 4 2.52 -14.52 -2.28
CA ASP A 4 3.64 -14.12 -3.14
C ASP A 4 4.57 -13.19 -2.34
N TYR A 5 5.89 -13.30 -2.52
CA TYR A 5 6.87 -12.60 -1.67
C TYR A 5 6.62 -11.08 -1.66
N GLU A 6 6.13 -10.54 -2.78
CA GLU A 6 5.75 -9.15 -2.95
C GLU A 6 4.48 -8.77 -2.19
N GLU A 7 3.45 -9.63 -2.18
CA GLU A 7 2.22 -9.43 -1.40
C GLU A 7 2.53 -9.38 0.11
N LYS A 8 3.52 -10.17 0.54
CA LYS A 8 3.97 -10.18 1.93
C LYS A 8 4.58 -8.84 2.34
N ALA A 9 5.32 -8.16 1.46
CA ALA A 9 5.89 -6.86 1.77
C ALA A 9 4.81 -5.81 2.07
N PHE A 10 3.74 -5.76 1.26
CA PHE A 10 2.62 -4.85 1.49
C PHE A 10 1.82 -5.21 2.74
N TYR A 11 1.62 -6.50 3.01
CA TYR A 11 1.02 -6.96 4.25
C TYR A 11 1.85 -6.52 5.47
N ASP A 12 3.17 -6.71 5.43
CA ASP A 12 4.07 -6.35 6.53
C ASP A 12 4.08 -4.83 6.78
N ILE A 13 3.93 -4.00 5.74
CA ILE A 13 3.74 -2.54 5.89
C ILE A 13 2.45 -2.24 6.66
N LEU A 14 1.32 -2.82 6.23
CA LEU A 14 0.02 -2.58 6.86
C LEU A 14 -0.01 -3.07 8.31
N ASP A 15 0.67 -4.18 8.61
CA ASP A 15 0.81 -4.77 9.95
C ASP A 15 1.79 -3.98 10.83
N SER A 16 2.87 -3.46 10.26
CA SER A 16 3.80 -2.58 10.98
C SER A 16 3.11 -1.29 11.43
N VAL A 17 2.37 -0.66 10.50
CA VAL A 17 1.56 0.54 10.80
C VAL A 17 0.45 0.20 11.80
N SER A 18 -0.14 -1.01 11.75
CA SER A 18 -1.15 -1.42 12.74
C SER A 18 -0.61 -1.52 14.15
N LYS A 19 0.57 -2.13 14.30
CA LYS A 19 1.29 -2.26 15.57
C LYS A 19 1.80 -0.92 16.08
N GLN A 20 2.36 -0.08 15.22
CA GLN A 20 2.89 1.24 15.59
C GLN A 20 1.82 2.13 16.23
N TYR A 21 0.59 2.07 15.71
CA TYR A 21 -0.53 2.89 16.19
C TYR A 21 -1.51 2.13 17.10
N GLY A 22 -1.20 0.87 17.45
CA GLY A 22 -1.92 0.10 18.45
C GLY A 22 -3.39 -0.19 18.14
N PHE A 23 -3.73 -0.44 16.87
CA PHE A 23 -5.12 -0.78 16.49
C PHE A 23 -5.21 -2.19 15.92
N ASP A 24 -6.34 -2.83 16.21
CA ASP A 24 -6.65 -4.14 15.63
C ASP A 24 -7.34 -3.95 14.27
N TYR A 25 -6.97 -4.81 13.33
CA TYR A 25 -7.50 -4.79 11.98
C TYR A 25 -7.56 -6.22 11.46
N ASP A 26 -8.68 -6.55 10.83
CA ASP A 26 -8.95 -7.91 10.39
C ASP A 26 -7.85 -8.42 9.44
N LYS A 27 -7.25 -9.57 9.77
CA LYS A 27 -6.11 -10.13 9.05
C LYS A 27 -6.47 -10.59 7.63
N GLU A 28 -7.71 -11.03 7.40
CA GLU A 28 -8.17 -11.39 6.05
C GLU A 28 -8.35 -10.12 5.22
N LYS A 29 -8.98 -9.08 5.77
CA LYS A 29 -9.06 -7.76 5.11
C LYS A 29 -7.70 -7.15 4.86
N MET A 30 -6.72 -7.36 5.74
CA MET A 30 -5.35 -6.88 5.56
C MET A 30 -4.67 -7.57 4.39
N ARG A 31 -4.85 -8.90 4.25
CA ARG A 31 -4.34 -9.64 3.09
C ARG A 31 -4.97 -9.15 1.80
N ASP A 32 -6.29 -8.98 1.77
CA ASP A 32 -6.98 -8.52 0.57
C ASP A 32 -6.55 -7.08 0.20
N LEU A 33 -6.45 -6.19 1.19
CA LEU A 33 -5.96 -4.83 1.00
C LEU A 33 -4.51 -4.81 0.48
N ALA A 34 -3.63 -5.68 0.99
CA ALA A 34 -2.26 -5.80 0.50
C ALA A 34 -2.22 -6.19 -0.98
N ARG A 35 -3.09 -7.12 -1.43
CA ARG A 35 -3.20 -7.49 -2.85
C ARG A 35 -3.69 -6.34 -3.72
N GLU A 36 -4.65 -5.54 -3.24
CA GLU A 36 -5.15 -4.38 -3.98
C GLU A 36 -4.08 -3.28 -4.10
N ILE A 37 -3.33 -3.01 -3.03
CA ILE A 37 -2.21 -2.06 -3.06
C ILE A 37 -1.13 -2.54 -4.04
N LYS A 38 -0.79 -3.84 -4.03
CA LYS A 38 0.14 -4.42 -5.01
C LYS A 38 -0.28 -4.13 -6.45
N LYS A 39 -1.55 -4.41 -6.80
CA LYS A 39 -2.06 -4.17 -8.15
C LYS A 39 -1.93 -2.69 -8.56
N ILE A 40 -2.19 -1.77 -7.64
CA ILE A 40 -2.07 -0.33 -7.87
C ILE A 40 -0.60 0.05 -8.13
N VAL A 41 0.34 -0.47 -7.33
CA VAL A 41 1.78 -0.27 -7.52
C VAL A 41 2.24 -0.89 -8.84
N ASP A 42 1.88 -2.14 -9.14
CA ASP A 42 2.24 -2.83 -10.37
C ASP A 42 1.75 -2.09 -11.62
N ASN A 43 0.56 -1.47 -11.55
CA ASN A 43 0.04 -0.66 -12.64
C ASN A 43 0.82 0.65 -12.82
N THR A 44 1.28 1.24 -11.73
CA THR A 44 2.05 2.49 -11.73
C THR A 44 3.51 2.25 -12.15
N ALA A 45 4.12 1.16 -11.70
CA ALA A 45 5.50 0.78 -12.03
C ALA A 45 5.71 0.46 -13.52
N ARG A 46 4.63 0.28 -14.30
CA ARG A 46 4.69 0.17 -15.77
C ARG A 46 5.20 1.43 -16.46
N PHE A 47 5.16 2.58 -15.79
CA PHE A 47 5.67 3.84 -16.32
C PHE A 47 7.13 4.01 -15.85
N PRO A 48 8.15 3.94 -16.73
CA PRO A 48 9.57 3.93 -16.32
C PRO A 48 9.99 5.14 -15.49
N ASP A 49 9.40 6.31 -15.78
CA ASP A 49 9.74 7.58 -15.12
C ASP A 49 8.73 7.96 -14.02
N TYR A 50 7.92 7.02 -13.52
CA TYR A 50 6.85 7.34 -12.54
C TYR A 50 7.41 8.01 -11.28
N ASN A 51 8.64 7.68 -10.89
CA ASN A 51 9.30 8.23 -9.72
C ASN A 51 9.78 9.69 -9.91
N ASP A 52 9.80 10.21 -11.14
CA ASP A 52 10.09 11.62 -11.41
C ASP A 52 8.82 12.44 -11.74
N ARG A 53 7.66 11.76 -11.74
CA ARG A 53 6.37 12.31 -12.17
C ARG A 53 5.44 12.53 -10.99
N GLU A 54 5.41 13.76 -10.51
CA GLU A 54 4.58 14.16 -9.37
C GLU A 54 3.07 13.95 -9.60
N ASP A 55 2.61 14.08 -10.85
CA ASP A 55 1.23 13.78 -11.23
C ASP A 55 0.89 12.30 -11.06
N ILE A 56 1.79 11.40 -11.46
CA ILE A 56 1.64 9.96 -11.33
C ILE A 56 1.73 9.54 -9.86
N LYS A 57 2.67 10.09 -9.09
CA LYS A 57 2.77 9.85 -7.64
C LYS A 57 1.54 10.30 -6.88
N ALA A 58 0.97 11.45 -7.24
CA ALA A 58 -0.25 11.96 -6.63
C ALA A 58 -1.45 11.06 -6.95
N GLN A 59 -1.56 10.56 -8.18
CA GLN A 59 -2.58 9.58 -8.56
C GLN A 59 -2.41 8.29 -7.75
N LEU A 60 -1.20 7.73 -7.69
CA LEU A 60 -0.89 6.54 -6.89
C LEU A 60 -1.30 6.72 -5.42
N LYS A 61 -0.98 7.89 -4.83
CA LYS A 61 -1.37 8.24 -3.46
C LYS A 61 -2.88 8.18 -3.28
N MET A 62 -3.62 8.80 -4.20
CA MET A 62 -5.07 8.86 -4.13
C MET A 62 -5.70 7.46 -4.26
N GLU A 63 -5.23 6.64 -5.20
CA GLU A 63 -5.73 5.27 -5.37
C GLU A 63 -5.53 4.42 -4.10
N ILE A 64 -4.37 4.54 -3.45
CA ILE A 64 -4.09 3.88 -2.18
C ILE A 64 -5.02 4.41 -1.08
N ILE A 65 -5.19 5.72 -0.94
CA ILE A 65 -6.09 6.34 0.04
C ILE A 65 -7.52 5.83 -0.11
N VAL A 66 -8.03 5.78 -1.35
CA VAL A 66 -9.36 5.27 -1.66
C VAL A 66 -9.49 3.81 -1.22
N LYS A 67 -8.51 2.95 -1.54
CA LYS A 67 -8.54 1.55 -1.09
C LYS A 67 -8.48 1.40 0.42
N LEU A 68 -7.63 2.16 1.10
CA LEU A 68 -7.58 2.18 2.56
C LEU A 68 -8.95 2.55 3.15
N HIS A 69 -9.62 3.55 2.58
CA HIS A 69 -10.94 3.97 3.02
C HIS A 69 -12.03 2.90 2.75
N GLU A 70 -12.06 2.31 1.54
CA GLU A 70 -13.00 1.24 1.18
C GLU A 70 -12.89 0.03 2.11
N TYR A 71 -11.69 -0.29 2.55
CA TYR A 71 -11.41 -1.41 3.45
C TYR A 71 -11.58 -1.05 4.94
N GLY A 72 -11.87 0.21 5.26
CA GLY A 72 -12.06 0.69 6.63
C GLY A 72 -10.76 0.85 7.42
N TYR A 73 -9.63 0.96 6.72
CA TYR A 73 -8.34 1.23 7.34
C TYR A 73 -8.31 2.69 7.84
N PRO A 74 -7.85 2.98 9.08
CA PRO A 74 -8.10 4.29 9.66
C PRO A 74 -7.35 5.44 8.93
N PRO A 75 -7.99 6.60 8.71
CA PRO A 75 -7.50 7.66 7.84
C PRO A 75 -6.20 8.31 8.33
N ILE A 76 -5.96 8.31 9.64
CA ILE A 76 -4.75 8.84 10.27
C ILE A 76 -3.45 8.15 9.82
N LYS A 77 -3.54 7.02 9.11
CA LYS A 77 -2.39 6.20 8.70
C LYS A 77 -2.11 6.22 7.20
N GLN A 78 -2.96 6.89 6.41
CA GLN A 78 -2.87 6.83 4.95
C GLN A 78 -1.55 7.38 4.43
N ASP A 79 -1.01 8.43 5.05
CA ASP A 79 0.28 9.02 4.67
C ASP A 79 1.47 8.10 4.96
N ASP A 80 1.47 7.39 6.10
CA ASP A 80 2.56 6.48 6.45
C ASP A 80 2.52 5.20 5.62
N VAL A 81 1.32 4.66 5.36
CA VAL A 81 1.17 3.53 4.43
C VAL A 81 1.69 3.93 3.05
N TYR A 82 1.30 5.10 2.54
CA TYR A 82 1.77 5.58 1.24
C TYR A 82 3.30 5.72 1.17
N LYS A 83 3.94 6.33 2.18
CA LYS A 83 5.41 6.47 2.21
C LYS A 83 6.12 5.12 2.16
N ASN A 84 5.71 4.17 3.00
CA ASN A 84 6.31 2.83 3.03
C ASN A 84 6.08 2.07 1.72
N VAL A 85 4.91 2.24 1.10
CA VAL A 85 4.58 1.64 -0.20
C VAL A 85 5.48 2.21 -1.31
N LEU A 86 5.68 3.54 -1.34
CA LEU A 86 6.57 4.18 -2.30
C LEU A 86 8.02 3.73 -2.13
N GLU A 87 8.50 3.64 -0.89
CA GLU A 87 9.85 3.15 -0.60
C GLU A 87 10.04 1.73 -1.11
N GLN A 88 9.04 0.85 -0.95
CA GLN A 88 9.13 -0.49 -1.54
C GLN A 88 9.07 -0.46 -3.06
N ALA A 89 8.15 0.30 -3.66
CA ALA A 89 8.04 0.39 -5.12
C ALA A 89 9.32 0.90 -5.80
N GLY A 90 10.10 1.76 -5.13
CA GLY A 90 11.40 2.24 -5.63
C GLY A 90 12.56 1.25 -5.47
N ASN A 91 12.39 0.20 -4.65
CA ASN A 91 13.37 -0.87 -4.44
C ASN A 91 13.09 -2.12 -5.31
N PHE A 92 12.01 -2.12 -6.10
CA PHE A 92 11.63 -3.17 -7.04
C PHE A 92 12.31 -3.03 -8.40
#